data_AF-A0A963ESK1-F1
#
_entry.id   AF-A0A963ESK1-F1
#
_cell.length_a   1.000
_cell.length_b   1.000
_cell.length_c   1.000
_cell.angle_alpha   90.00
_cell.angle_beta   90.00
_cell.angle_gamma   90.00
#
_symmetry.space_group_name_H-M   'P 1'
#
loop_
_entity.id
_entity.type
_entity.pdbx_description
1 polymer ?
#
loop_
_entity_poly.entity_id
_entity_poly.type
_entity_poly.pdbx_seq_one_letter_code
_entity_poly.pdbx_strand_id
1 'polypeptide(L)'
;ALSALQALGEDDAPTELALRLDYRIEHILVDEFQDTAINQYELLRLLTRGWGIHNESNPGAPRTIMVVGDGMQSIYGFRGANVGLFLQARLQGFNGVRLEPLSLLCNFRSDAGVVEWVNASFAAAFPAHDDVNRGRVRYTPATAVRPHGDRPAVGLHVFSGERARDQEVEFICAEIAAACAQSAAASIAVLGRTRGHLQPVLAGLQRQGIAYNAQDMDSLAESALVGDLFTLCCALANPADRLAWMALLRAPWCGLQLADLHRIAQWGAAPRYTPLLQAMADEGLRQSLSSDGRRRVEALHGVLVWAQQKRDRLGLRAWIECAWLQLGGPATATTEAELGDAESFLQLLEQAEREGLGLDTQWLARRLEQQFMNAGEPGARVQVMT
;
A
#
# COMPACT_ATOMS: atom_id res chain seq x y z
N ALA A 1 -12.69 12.76 3.34
CA ALA A 1 -13.02 13.55 4.56
C ALA A 1 -13.64 14.91 4.21
N LEU A 2 -12.94 15.80 3.49
CA LEU A 2 -13.47 17.13 3.13
C LEU A 2 -14.81 17.11 2.38
N SER A 3 -14.97 16.24 1.36
CA SER A 3 -16.25 16.09 0.66
C SER A 3 -17.37 15.57 1.56
N ALA A 4 -17.05 14.76 2.57
CA ALA A 4 -18.03 14.26 3.53
C ALA A 4 -18.48 15.36 4.50
N LEU A 5 -17.55 16.21 4.97
CA LEU A 5 -17.88 17.39 5.77
C LEU A 5 -18.80 18.34 4.99
N GLN A 6 -18.45 18.66 3.73
CA GLN A 6 -19.28 19.49 2.86
C GLN A 6 -20.68 18.89 2.63
N ALA A 7 -20.77 17.57 2.52
CA ALA A 7 -22.03 16.88 2.32
C ALA A 7 -22.96 16.92 3.55
N LEU A 8 -22.44 17.22 4.76
CA LEU A 8 -23.26 17.37 5.97
C LEU A 8 -23.70 18.83 6.23
N GLY A 9 -22.99 19.80 5.66
CA GLY A 9 -23.29 21.22 5.83
C GLY A 9 -22.81 21.80 7.17
N GLU A 10 -23.21 23.02 7.46
CA GLU A 10 -22.84 23.76 8.67
C GLU A 10 -23.87 23.54 9.80
N ASP A 11 -23.52 23.94 11.03
CA ASP A 11 -24.38 23.73 12.20
C ASP A 11 -25.74 24.45 12.03
N ASP A 12 -25.75 25.65 11.47
CA ASP A 12 -26.92 26.49 11.19
C ASP A 12 -27.59 26.18 9.83
N ALA A 13 -26.93 25.44 8.95
CA ALA A 13 -27.41 25.05 7.63
C ALA A 13 -27.09 23.57 7.30
N PRO A 14 -27.70 22.59 7.99
CA PRO A 14 -27.57 21.19 7.62
C PRO A 14 -28.05 20.91 6.21
N THR A 15 -27.40 19.96 5.55
CA THR A 15 -27.96 19.35 4.36
C THR A 15 -29.10 18.39 4.70
N GLU A 16 -29.93 18.08 3.70
CA GLU A 16 -30.96 17.04 3.81
C GLU A 16 -30.35 15.67 4.18
N LEU A 17 -29.13 15.39 3.71
CA LEU A 17 -28.40 14.19 4.08
C LEU A 17 -28.08 14.15 5.57
N ALA A 18 -27.59 15.24 6.15
CA ALA A 18 -27.30 15.33 7.58
C ALA A 18 -28.56 15.12 8.42
N LEU A 19 -29.68 15.75 8.05
CA LEU A 19 -30.96 15.55 8.73
C LEU A 19 -31.40 14.09 8.68
N ARG A 20 -31.33 13.46 7.49
CA ARG A 20 -31.72 12.05 7.33
C ARG A 20 -30.83 11.11 8.13
N LEU A 21 -29.53 11.38 8.22
CA LEU A 21 -28.60 10.58 9.02
C LEU A 21 -28.87 10.77 10.52
N ASP A 22 -29.16 12.00 10.96
CA ASP A 22 -29.52 12.27 12.35
C ASP A 22 -30.76 11.49 12.82
N TYR A 23 -31.78 11.36 11.96
CA TYR A 23 -32.97 10.55 12.26
C TYR A 23 -32.70 9.03 12.30
N ARG A 24 -31.62 8.55 11.68
CA ARG A 24 -31.35 7.11 11.53
C ARG A 24 -30.28 6.59 12.47
N ILE A 25 -29.32 7.43 12.85
CA ILE A 25 -28.17 7.03 13.65
C ILE A 25 -28.47 7.36 15.11
N GLU A 26 -28.61 6.32 15.92
CA GLU A 26 -28.80 6.44 17.36
C GLU A 26 -27.54 6.06 18.14
N HIS A 27 -26.66 5.26 17.52
CA HIS A 27 -25.46 4.73 18.16
C HIS A 27 -24.25 4.84 17.22
N ILE A 28 -23.13 5.34 17.74
CA ILE A 28 -21.85 5.39 17.04
C ILE A 28 -20.80 4.67 17.87
N LEU A 29 -20.07 3.75 17.25
CA LEU A 29 -18.93 3.06 17.84
C LEU A 29 -17.69 3.40 17.03
N VAL A 30 -16.64 3.88 17.70
CA VAL A 30 -15.38 4.25 17.07
C VAL A 30 -14.25 3.47 17.73
N ASP A 31 -13.54 2.68 16.94
CA ASP A 31 -12.33 1.96 17.36
C ASP A 31 -11.08 2.76 16.94
N GLU A 32 -9.95 2.47 17.58
CA GLU A 32 -8.65 3.15 17.36
C GLU A 32 -8.73 4.68 17.41
N PHE A 33 -9.52 5.23 18.34
CA PHE A 33 -9.82 6.66 18.39
C PHE A 33 -8.57 7.53 18.60
N GLN A 34 -7.49 6.99 19.18
CA GLN A 34 -6.22 7.71 19.35
C GLN A 34 -5.58 8.13 18.02
N ASP A 35 -5.93 7.48 16.90
CA ASP A 35 -5.40 7.78 15.57
C ASP A 35 -6.35 8.64 14.72
N THR A 36 -7.39 9.20 15.34
CA THR A 36 -8.35 10.09 14.68
C THR A 36 -7.67 11.41 14.27
N ALA A 37 -7.77 11.74 12.98
CA ALA A 37 -7.37 13.05 12.47
C ALA A 37 -8.46 14.11 12.72
N ILE A 38 -8.07 15.39 12.77
CA ILE A 38 -8.99 16.51 13.06
C ILE A 38 -10.25 16.47 12.17
N ASN A 39 -10.09 16.22 10.87
CA ASN A 39 -11.22 16.21 9.94
C ASN A 39 -12.20 15.04 10.20
N GLN A 40 -11.72 13.91 10.73
CA GLN A 40 -12.56 12.78 11.11
C GLN A 40 -13.28 13.07 12.44
N TYR A 41 -12.60 13.74 13.37
CA TYR A 41 -13.19 14.21 14.61
C TYR A 41 -14.34 15.21 14.34
N GLU A 42 -14.13 16.16 13.44
CA GLU A 42 -15.17 17.11 13.02
C GLU A 42 -16.35 16.41 12.33
N LEU A 43 -16.08 15.36 11.54
CA LEU A 43 -17.14 14.55 10.94
C LEU A 43 -18.03 13.91 12.02
N LEU A 44 -17.42 13.31 13.04
CA LEU A 44 -18.14 12.73 14.17
C LEU A 44 -18.91 13.80 14.96
N ARG A 45 -18.34 14.99 15.12
CA ARG A 45 -19.01 16.14 15.74
C ARG A 45 -20.27 16.53 14.96
N LEU A 46 -20.20 16.66 13.64
CA LEU A 46 -21.37 16.98 12.81
C LEU A 46 -22.43 15.87 12.85
N LEU A 47 -22.03 14.59 12.86
CA LEU A 47 -22.98 13.48 12.96
C LEU A 47 -23.69 13.38 14.31
N THR A 48 -23.06 13.87 15.37
CA THR A 48 -23.61 13.84 16.75
C THR A 48 -24.23 15.16 17.18
N ARG A 49 -24.39 16.12 16.26
CA ARG A 49 -24.90 17.46 16.56
C ARG A 49 -26.28 17.39 17.20
N GLY A 50 -26.48 18.13 18.29
CA GLY A 50 -27.74 18.15 19.02
C GLY A 50 -28.04 16.90 19.85
N TRP A 51 -27.18 15.87 19.87
CA TRP A 51 -27.41 14.67 20.68
C TRP A 51 -27.46 14.96 22.17
N GLY A 52 -26.66 15.90 22.67
CA GLY A 52 -26.76 16.37 24.06
C GLY A 52 -28.16 16.87 24.41
N ILE A 53 -28.71 17.78 23.59
CA ILE A 53 -30.06 18.35 23.76
C ILE A 53 -31.14 17.28 23.61
N HIS A 54 -30.98 16.39 22.63
CA HIS A 54 -31.88 15.25 22.43
C HIS A 54 -31.93 14.37 23.68
N ASN A 55 -30.78 14.02 24.25
CA ASN A 55 -30.67 13.16 25.43
C ASN A 55 -31.23 13.83 26.70
N GLU A 56 -31.09 15.15 26.84
CA GLU A 56 -31.74 15.93 27.90
C GLU A 56 -33.27 15.89 27.78
N SER A 57 -33.80 15.96 26.54
CA SER A 57 -35.24 15.95 26.28
C SER A 57 -35.84 14.54 26.28
N ASN A 58 -35.05 13.50 26.01
CA ASN A 58 -35.48 12.11 25.86
C ASN A 58 -34.61 11.15 26.69
N PRO A 59 -34.60 11.27 28.03
CA PRO A 59 -33.71 10.48 28.88
C PRO A 59 -33.99 8.96 28.84
N GLY A 60 -35.19 8.55 28.39
CA GLY A 60 -35.56 7.13 28.26
C GLY A 60 -35.07 6.45 26.98
N ALA A 61 -34.56 7.21 26.00
CA ALA A 61 -34.03 6.70 24.74
C ALA A 61 -32.83 7.55 24.28
N PRO A 62 -31.71 7.57 25.04
CA PRO A 62 -30.57 8.40 24.71
C PRO A 62 -29.81 7.84 23.50
N ARG A 63 -29.33 8.74 22.65
CA ARG A 63 -28.34 8.43 21.62
C ARG A 63 -26.95 8.29 22.25
N THR A 64 -26.15 7.33 21.80
CA THR A 64 -24.89 6.96 22.47
C THR A 64 -23.68 6.95 21.54
N ILE A 65 -22.55 7.42 22.05
CA ILE A 65 -21.25 7.26 21.38
C ILE A 65 -20.31 6.46 22.29
N MET A 66 -19.69 5.43 21.73
CA MET A 66 -18.67 4.61 22.38
C MET A 66 -17.37 4.76 21.61
N VAL A 67 -16.31 5.13 22.32
CA VAL A 67 -14.96 5.28 21.75
C VAL A 67 -14.03 4.30 22.45
N VAL A 68 -13.25 3.57 21.65
CA VAL A 68 -12.22 2.63 22.11
C VAL A 68 -10.88 3.11 21.55
N GLY A 69 -9.85 3.04 22.37
CA GLY A 69 -8.51 3.43 21.96
C GLY A 69 -7.50 3.40 23.11
N ASP A 70 -6.23 3.44 22.75
CA ASP A 70 -5.11 3.52 23.67
C ASP A 70 -4.18 4.66 23.27
N GLY A 71 -4.12 5.70 24.10
CA GLY A 71 -3.26 6.85 23.82
C GLY A 71 -1.76 6.50 23.75
N MET A 72 -1.32 5.40 24.37
CA MET A 72 0.06 4.93 24.28
C MET A 72 0.40 4.36 22.89
N GLN A 73 -0.62 4.02 22.08
CA GLN A 73 -0.47 3.39 20.75
C GLN A 73 -0.67 4.39 19.60
N SER A 74 -0.82 5.69 19.88
CA SER A 74 -0.95 6.70 18.82
C SER A 74 0.38 6.86 18.07
N ILE A 75 0.45 6.32 16.85
CA ILE A 75 1.65 6.31 16.01
C ILE A 75 1.45 6.99 14.64
N TYR A 76 0.23 7.42 14.31
CA TYR A 76 -0.10 8.03 13.02
C TYR A 76 -0.06 9.56 13.00
N GLY A 77 0.73 10.20 13.87
CA GLY A 77 0.87 11.66 13.93
C GLY A 77 1.29 12.30 12.59
N PHE A 78 2.06 11.59 11.76
CA PHE A 78 2.44 12.03 10.42
C PHE A 78 1.26 12.12 9.43
N ARG A 79 0.13 11.45 9.72
CA ARG A 79 -1.15 11.57 8.98
C ARG A 79 -2.10 12.60 9.59
N GLY A 80 -1.63 13.38 10.58
CA GLY A 80 -2.43 14.38 11.28
C GLY A 80 -3.32 13.82 12.39
N ALA A 81 -3.09 12.57 12.82
CA ALA A 81 -3.71 12.03 14.02
C ALA A 81 -3.32 12.86 15.25
N ASN A 82 -4.27 13.07 16.17
CA ASN A 82 -4.03 13.85 17.37
C ASN A 82 -4.61 13.15 18.61
N VAL A 83 -3.73 12.49 19.39
CA VAL A 83 -4.10 11.82 20.65
C VAL A 83 -4.69 12.78 21.70
N GLY A 84 -4.42 14.08 21.61
CA GLY A 84 -5.07 15.10 22.44
C GLY A 84 -6.60 15.09 22.30
N LEU A 85 -7.12 14.76 21.11
CA LEU A 85 -8.57 14.63 20.88
C LEU A 85 -9.17 13.46 21.68
N PHE A 86 -8.45 12.34 21.77
CA PHE A 86 -8.85 11.20 22.60
C PHE A 86 -8.87 11.58 24.09
N LEU A 87 -7.81 12.24 24.57
CA LEU A 87 -7.73 12.69 25.96
C LEU A 87 -8.82 13.73 26.28
N GLN A 88 -9.12 14.64 25.35
CA GLN A 88 -10.18 15.62 25.49
C GLN A 88 -11.56 14.95 25.57
N ALA A 89 -11.85 14.02 24.67
CA ALA A 89 -13.11 13.27 24.68
C ALA A 89 -13.30 12.50 26.01
N ARG A 90 -12.22 11.88 26.52
CA ARG A 90 -12.23 11.18 27.82
C ARG A 90 -12.56 12.11 28.99
N LEU A 91 -12.11 13.38 28.95
CA LEU A 91 -12.29 14.35 30.04
C LEU A 91 -13.61 15.12 29.95
N GLN A 92 -14.03 15.48 28.73
CA GLN A 92 -15.13 16.43 28.49
C GLN A 92 -16.37 15.76 27.90
N GLY A 93 -16.29 14.48 27.54
CA GLY A 93 -17.29 13.82 26.71
C GLY A 93 -17.20 14.26 25.25
N PHE A 94 -18.25 14.00 24.48
CA PHE A 94 -18.30 14.30 23.06
C PHE A 94 -19.60 15.00 22.70
N ASN A 95 -19.53 16.27 22.26
CA ASN A 95 -20.68 17.05 21.77
C ASN A 95 -21.90 17.08 22.71
N GLY A 96 -21.65 17.29 24.01
CA GLY A 96 -22.69 17.29 25.05
C GLY A 96 -23.10 15.91 25.55
N VAL A 97 -22.68 14.83 24.88
CA VAL A 97 -22.83 13.46 25.37
C VAL A 97 -21.72 13.18 26.39
N ARG A 98 -22.11 12.88 27.63
CA ARG A 98 -21.15 12.49 28.68
C ARG A 98 -20.63 11.08 28.39
N LEU A 99 -19.32 10.90 28.52
CA LEU A 99 -18.67 9.60 28.40
C LEU A 99 -18.25 9.10 29.77
N GLU A 100 -18.47 7.81 30.03
CA GLU A 100 -17.93 7.12 31.19
C GLU A 100 -16.58 6.51 30.84
N PRO A 101 -15.46 7.00 31.40
CA PRO A 101 -14.15 6.47 31.09
C PRO A 101 -13.93 5.12 31.78
N LEU A 102 -13.72 4.07 30.99
CA LEU A 102 -13.36 2.74 31.47
C LEU A 102 -11.91 2.43 31.14
N SER A 103 -11.19 1.82 32.09
CA SER A 103 -9.80 1.39 31.90
C SER A 103 -9.73 -0.13 31.91
N LEU A 104 -9.32 -0.72 30.79
CA LEU A 104 -9.13 -2.16 30.65
C LEU A 104 -7.66 -2.49 30.85
N LEU A 105 -7.32 -2.99 32.04
CA LEU A 105 -5.92 -3.28 32.41
C LEU A 105 -5.50 -4.72 32.09
N CYS A 106 -6.45 -5.64 31.94
CA CYS A 106 -6.17 -7.05 31.73
C CYS A 106 -5.69 -7.33 30.30
N ASN A 107 -4.47 -7.85 30.15
CA ASN A 107 -3.94 -8.33 28.88
C ASN A 107 -4.22 -9.83 28.73
N PHE A 108 -5.07 -10.16 27.76
CA PHE A 108 -5.41 -11.54 27.40
C PHE A 108 -4.64 -12.06 26.18
N ARG A 109 -3.77 -11.23 25.58
CA ARG A 109 -3.10 -11.50 24.30
C ARG A 109 -1.75 -12.18 24.50
N SER A 110 -0.97 -11.67 25.44
CA SER A 110 0.44 -12.02 25.61
C SER A 110 0.70 -12.80 26.90
N ASP A 111 1.84 -13.50 26.90
CA ASP A 111 2.43 -14.16 28.06
C ASP A 111 2.80 -13.14 29.16
N ALA A 112 2.77 -13.57 30.42
CA ALA A 112 3.13 -12.70 31.55
C ALA A 112 4.54 -12.11 31.42
N GLY A 113 5.52 -12.89 30.95
CA GLY A 113 6.90 -12.43 30.79
C GLY A 113 7.03 -11.28 29.79
N VAL A 114 6.23 -11.27 28.71
CA VAL A 114 6.21 -10.17 27.73
C VAL A 114 5.61 -8.92 28.38
N VAL A 115 4.47 -9.05 29.06
CA VAL A 115 3.76 -7.91 29.68
C VAL A 115 4.62 -7.26 30.76
N GLU A 116 5.26 -8.06 31.62
CA GLU A 116 6.15 -7.58 32.67
C GLU A 116 7.37 -6.85 32.09
N TRP A 117 7.99 -7.40 31.04
CA TRP A 117 9.12 -6.75 30.37
C TRP A 117 8.72 -5.41 29.73
N VAL A 118 7.55 -5.34 29.07
CA VAL A 118 7.03 -4.09 28.49
C VAL A 118 6.75 -3.06 29.59
N ASN A 119 6.08 -3.48 30.69
CA ASN A 119 5.81 -2.61 31.83
C ASN A 119 7.10 -2.02 32.42
N ALA A 120 8.13 -2.85 32.63
CA ALA A 120 9.40 -2.41 33.17
C ALA A 120 10.16 -1.48 32.21
N SER A 121 10.19 -1.80 30.91
CA SER A 121 10.98 -1.07 29.92
C SER A 121 10.38 0.30 29.59
N PHE A 122 9.05 0.39 29.50
CA PHE A 122 8.38 1.63 29.08
C PHE A 122 7.96 2.53 30.24
N ALA A 123 7.98 2.06 31.49
CA ALA A 123 7.66 2.89 32.66
C ALA A 123 8.47 4.20 32.71
N ALA A 124 9.73 4.19 32.26
CA ALA A 124 10.60 5.37 32.22
C ALA A 124 10.57 6.12 30.87
N ALA A 125 9.96 5.55 29.83
CA ALA A 125 9.95 6.13 28.48
C ALA A 125 8.82 7.15 28.28
N PHE A 126 7.79 7.12 29.13
CA PHE A 126 6.62 7.98 29.06
C PHE A 126 6.64 9.05 30.17
N PRO A 127 5.92 10.18 29.98
CA PRO A 127 5.79 11.21 31.01
C PRO A 127 5.00 10.74 32.23
N ALA A 128 5.20 11.41 33.36
CA ALA A 128 4.49 11.14 34.61
C ALA A 128 2.98 11.48 34.56
N HIS A 129 2.58 12.43 33.72
CA HIS A 129 1.21 12.92 33.61
C HIS A 129 0.79 13.10 32.15
N ASP A 130 -0.52 12.97 31.90
CA ASP A 130 -1.12 13.30 30.62
C ASP A 130 -1.02 14.81 30.37
N ASP A 131 -0.72 15.20 29.13
CA ASP A 131 -0.74 16.60 28.66
C ASP A 131 -1.52 16.64 27.34
N VAL A 132 -2.79 17.06 27.44
CA VAL A 132 -3.71 17.13 26.30
C VAL A 132 -3.19 18.10 25.22
N ASN A 133 -2.65 19.24 25.64
CA ASN A 133 -2.22 20.30 24.71
C ASN A 133 -0.98 19.88 23.92
N ARG A 134 -0.11 19.06 24.52
CA ARG A 134 1.08 18.51 23.88
C ARG A 134 0.88 17.10 23.31
N GLY A 135 -0.32 16.54 23.41
CA GLY A 135 -0.61 15.17 22.98
C GLY A 135 0.29 14.14 23.66
N ARG A 136 0.58 14.31 24.96
CA ARG A 136 1.42 13.38 25.71
C ARG A 136 0.56 12.53 26.63
N VAL A 137 0.82 11.23 26.61
CA VAL A 137 0.05 10.23 27.38
C VAL A 137 0.98 9.60 28.41
N ARG A 138 0.51 9.42 29.63
CA ARG A 138 1.24 8.70 30.68
C ARG A 138 1.21 7.19 30.41
N TYR A 139 2.23 6.49 30.88
CA TYR A 139 2.21 5.03 30.83
C TYR A 139 1.13 4.45 31.75
N THR A 140 0.40 3.45 31.28
CA THR A 140 -0.56 2.68 32.07
C THR A 140 -0.17 1.20 32.01
N PRO A 141 0.28 0.60 33.13
CA PRO A 141 0.74 -0.78 33.10
C PRO A 141 -0.43 -1.76 32.88
N ALA A 142 -0.18 -2.79 32.09
CA ALA A 142 -1.13 -3.88 31.89
C ALA A 142 -0.88 -5.04 32.87
N THR A 143 -1.92 -5.79 33.19
CA THR A 143 -1.86 -6.99 34.03
C THR A 143 -2.09 -8.22 33.15
N ALA A 144 -1.11 -9.11 33.07
CA ALA A 144 -1.24 -10.34 32.29
C ALA A 144 -2.26 -11.29 32.94
N VAL A 145 -3.11 -11.89 32.10
CA VAL A 145 -4.01 -12.96 32.51
C VAL A 145 -3.44 -14.34 32.19
N ARG A 146 -2.62 -14.43 31.14
CA ARG A 146 -1.91 -15.67 30.79
C ARG A 146 -0.73 -15.86 31.74
N PRO A 147 -0.42 -17.11 32.13
CA PRO A 147 0.74 -17.40 32.97
C PRO A 147 2.04 -17.16 32.19
N HIS A 148 3.17 -17.31 32.90
CA HIS A 148 4.49 -17.39 32.29
C HIS A 148 4.64 -18.68 31.48
N GLY A 149 5.25 -18.57 30.31
CA GLY A 149 5.65 -19.70 29.49
C GLY A 149 6.97 -20.33 29.96
N ASP A 150 7.27 -21.51 29.44
CA ASP A 150 8.45 -22.29 29.83
C ASP A 150 9.78 -21.73 29.28
N ARG A 151 9.71 -20.75 28.37
CA ARG A 151 10.85 -20.14 27.69
C ARG A 151 10.97 -18.65 28.04
N PRO A 152 12.17 -18.07 27.95
CA PRO A 152 12.34 -16.63 28.08
C PRO A 152 11.42 -15.89 27.10
N ALA A 153 10.55 -15.04 27.63
CA ALA A 153 9.56 -14.33 26.82
C ALA A 153 10.17 -13.26 25.91
N VAL A 154 11.31 -12.68 26.32
CA VAL A 154 12.01 -11.62 25.58
C VAL A 154 13.52 -11.89 25.60
N GLY A 155 14.15 -11.78 24.43
CA GLY A 155 15.61 -11.86 24.25
C GLY A 155 16.16 -10.58 23.62
N LEU A 156 17.36 -10.16 24.03
CA LEU A 156 18.09 -9.03 23.45
C LEU A 156 19.40 -9.53 22.84
N HIS A 157 19.57 -9.32 21.54
CA HIS A 157 20.77 -9.70 20.80
C HIS A 157 21.42 -8.43 20.23
N VAL A 158 22.70 -8.23 20.51
CA VAL A 158 23.45 -7.03 20.10
C VAL A 158 24.57 -7.46 19.15
N PHE A 159 24.56 -6.89 17.96
CA PHE A 159 25.57 -7.11 16.93
C PHE A 159 26.42 -5.84 16.76
N SER A 160 27.74 -6.00 16.63
CA SER A 160 28.66 -4.86 16.56
C SER A 160 29.82 -5.15 15.59
N GLY A 161 30.35 -4.10 14.97
CA GLY A 161 31.42 -4.18 13.97
C GLY A 161 30.92 -4.11 12.53
N GLU A 162 31.83 -4.28 11.57
CA GLU A 162 31.55 -4.06 10.15
C GLU A 162 30.53 -5.06 9.56
N ARG A 163 30.44 -6.26 10.13
CA ARG A 163 29.49 -7.32 9.72
C ARG A 163 28.24 -7.38 10.59
N ALA A 164 27.96 -6.37 11.42
CA ALA A 164 26.85 -6.40 12.37
C ALA A 164 25.50 -6.67 11.66
N ARG A 165 25.27 -6.04 10.51
CA ARG A 165 24.04 -6.19 9.72
C ARG A 165 23.90 -7.59 9.14
N ASP A 166 24.98 -8.18 8.63
CA ASP A 166 24.95 -9.54 8.09
C ASP A 166 24.71 -10.55 9.22
N GLN A 167 25.36 -10.37 10.37
CA GLN A 167 25.16 -11.21 11.56
C GLN A 167 23.73 -11.14 12.09
N GLU A 168 23.12 -9.95 12.10
CA GLU A 168 21.72 -9.75 12.47
C GLU A 168 20.79 -10.54 11.53
N VAL A 169 20.98 -10.42 10.22
CA VAL A 169 20.17 -11.15 9.22
C VAL A 169 20.36 -12.66 9.35
N GLU A 170 21.59 -13.13 9.50
CA GLU A 170 21.90 -14.55 9.70
C GLU A 170 21.22 -15.10 10.97
N PHE A 171 21.28 -14.35 12.06
CA PHE A 171 20.62 -14.70 13.32
C PHE A 171 19.10 -14.76 13.17
N ILE A 172 18.48 -13.74 12.59
CA ILE A 172 17.02 -13.70 12.37
C ILE A 172 16.58 -14.89 11.52
N CYS A 173 17.27 -15.17 10.41
CA CYS A 173 16.92 -16.30 9.55
C CYS A 173 17.08 -17.65 10.27
N ALA A 174 18.15 -17.82 11.07
CA ALA A 174 18.38 -19.03 11.85
C ALA A 174 17.29 -19.26 12.91
N GLU A 175 16.87 -18.22 13.63
CA GLU A 175 15.78 -18.30 14.61
C GLU A 175 14.45 -18.63 13.96
N ILE A 176 14.15 -18.03 12.81
CA ILE A 176 12.94 -18.33 12.03
C ILE A 176 12.95 -19.79 11.56
N ALA A 177 14.09 -20.26 11.04
CA ALA A 177 14.24 -21.65 10.62
C ALA A 177 14.04 -22.62 11.80
N ALA A 178 14.65 -22.32 12.95
CA ALA A 178 14.52 -23.12 14.16
C ALA A 178 13.08 -23.16 14.68
N ALA A 179 12.38 -22.03 14.70
CA ALA A 179 10.98 -21.95 15.12
C ALA A 179 10.05 -22.71 14.15
N CYS A 180 10.27 -22.55 12.84
CA CYS A 180 9.56 -23.29 11.80
C CYS A 180 9.75 -24.81 11.89
N ALA A 181 10.92 -25.27 12.35
CA ALA A 181 11.24 -26.69 12.54
C ALA A 181 10.64 -27.27 13.84
N GLN A 182 10.55 -26.47 14.90
CA GLN A 182 10.03 -26.91 16.20
C GLN A 182 8.51 -27.05 16.25
N SER A 183 7.77 -26.22 15.49
CA SER A 183 6.31 -26.29 15.44
C SER A 183 5.77 -25.93 14.07
N ALA A 184 5.02 -26.87 13.48
CA ALA A 184 4.31 -26.63 12.23
C ALA A 184 3.19 -25.58 12.36
N ALA A 185 2.71 -25.33 13.59
CA ALA A 185 1.59 -24.42 13.87
C ALA A 185 2.03 -23.00 14.31
N ALA A 186 3.33 -22.72 14.39
CA ALA A 186 3.81 -21.41 14.83
C ALA A 186 3.65 -20.34 13.73
N SER A 187 2.99 -19.23 14.07
CA SER A 187 2.98 -17.99 13.28
C SER A 187 4.12 -17.08 13.73
N ILE A 188 4.90 -16.55 12.78
CA ILE A 188 6.07 -15.73 13.05
C ILE A 188 5.86 -14.36 12.40
N ALA A 189 6.08 -13.28 13.14
CA ALA A 189 6.08 -11.92 12.61
C ALA A 189 7.47 -11.29 12.75
N VAL A 190 7.96 -10.67 11.69
CA VAL A 190 9.20 -9.88 11.67
C VAL A 190 8.82 -8.42 11.47
N LEU A 191 9.08 -7.60 12.48
CA LEU A 191 8.78 -6.17 12.49
C LEU A 191 10.06 -5.37 12.25
N GLY A 192 10.05 -4.48 11.27
CA GLY A 192 11.18 -3.60 10.98
C GLY A 192 10.75 -2.18 10.73
N ARG A 193 11.41 -1.22 11.38
CA ARG A 193 11.04 0.20 11.32
C ARG A 193 10.94 0.78 9.91
N THR A 194 11.78 0.29 8.99
CA THR A 194 11.80 0.74 7.59
C THR A 194 11.93 -0.48 6.68
N ARG A 195 11.39 -0.35 5.46
CA ARG A 195 11.51 -1.38 4.42
C ARG A 195 12.95 -1.73 4.09
N GLY A 196 13.83 -0.73 4.03
CA GLY A 196 15.25 -0.94 3.75
C GLY A 196 15.97 -1.79 4.80
N HIS A 197 15.48 -1.86 6.04
CA HIS A 197 16.01 -2.78 7.06
C HIS A 197 15.53 -4.22 6.84
N LEU A 198 14.34 -4.39 6.27
CA LEU A 198 13.71 -5.70 6.07
C LEU A 198 14.15 -6.38 4.76
N GLN A 199 14.54 -5.63 3.72
CA GLN A 199 15.01 -6.21 2.44
C GLN A 199 16.14 -7.24 2.59
N PRO A 200 17.22 -6.99 3.37
CA PRO A 200 18.24 -8.01 3.62
C PRO A 200 17.71 -9.29 4.29
N VAL A 201 16.70 -9.15 5.17
CA VAL A 201 16.05 -10.28 5.83
C VAL A 201 15.25 -11.10 4.81
N LEU A 202 14.47 -10.45 3.93
CA LEU A 202 13.77 -11.13 2.84
C LEU A 202 14.73 -11.92 1.94
N ALA A 203 15.83 -11.30 1.51
CA ALA A 203 16.85 -11.96 0.71
C ALA A 203 17.52 -13.13 1.46
N GLY A 204 17.65 -13.04 2.79
CA GLY A 204 18.08 -14.14 3.64
C GLY A 204 17.10 -15.31 3.65
N LEU A 205 15.81 -15.03 3.84
CA LEU A 205 14.73 -16.03 3.83
C LEU A 205 14.61 -16.74 2.48
N GLN A 206 14.68 -16.00 1.38
CA GLN A 206 14.68 -16.55 0.01
C GLN A 206 15.85 -17.53 -0.20
N ARG A 207 17.07 -17.15 0.20
CA ARG A 207 18.26 -18.00 0.07
C ARG A 207 18.15 -19.31 0.86
N GLN A 208 17.39 -19.32 1.95
CA GLN A 208 17.15 -20.51 2.77
C GLN A 208 15.89 -21.28 2.36
N GLY A 209 15.14 -20.81 1.36
CA GLY A 209 13.90 -21.45 0.91
C GLY A 209 12.77 -21.38 1.94
N ILE A 210 12.78 -20.39 2.83
CA ILE A 210 11.73 -20.20 3.84
C ILE A 210 10.60 -19.39 3.23
N ALA A 211 9.40 -19.98 3.16
CA ALA A 211 8.20 -19.28 2.70
C ALA A 211 7.84 -18.12 3.64
N TYR A 212 7.62 -16.94 3.06
CA TYR A 212 7.21 -15.73 3.77
C TYR A 212 6.13 -14.98 2.99
N ASN A 213 5.42 -14.10 3.69
CA ASN A 213 4.47 -13.14 3.16
C ASN A 213 4.95 -11.74 3.52
N ALA A 214 5.15 -10.90 2.52
CA ALA A 214 5.66 -9.55 2.63
C ALA A 214 4.70 -8.60 1.93
N GLN A 215 3.71 -8.09 2.67
CA GLN A 215 2.80 -7.10 2.11
C GLN A 215 3.53 -5.76 1.92
N ASP A 216 3.37 -5.17 0.75
CA ASP A 216 3.81 -3.80 0.44
C ASP A 216 5.31 -3.51 0.60
N MET A 217 6.17 -4.46 0.20
CA MET A 217 7.62 -4.39 0.46
C MET A 217 8.47 -3.93 -0.73
N ASP A 218 8.29 -4.52 -1.91
CA ASP A 218 9.06 -4.16 -3.11
C ASP A 218 8.23 -3.25 -4.01
N SER A 219 8.87 -2.29 -4.68
CA SER A 219 8.18 -1.33 -5.54
C SER A 219 7.60 -2.02 -6.77
N LEU A 220 6.38 -1.65 -7.17
CA LEU A 220 5.77 -2.15 -8.40
C LEU A 220 6.62 -1.80 -9.64
N ALA A 221 7.44 -0.75 -9.56
CA ALA A 221 8.39 -0.37 -10.60
C ALA A 221 9.53 -1.39 -10.81
N GLU A 222 9.82 -2.25 -9.83
CA GLU A 222 10.88 -3.27 -9.92
C GLU A 222 10.39 -4.55 -10.63
N SER A 223 9.09 -4.73 -10.79
CA SER A 223 8.52 -5.83 -11.58
C SER A 223 8.89 -5.67 -13.05
N ALA A 224 9.56 -6.68 -13.62
CA ALA A 224 9.96 -6.67 -15.03
C ALA A 224 8.75 -6.57 -15.96
N LEU A 225 7.67 -7.30 -15.66
CA LEU A 225 6.43 -7.27 -16.42
C LEU A 225 5.76 -5.89 -16.39
N VAL A 226 5.77 -5.25 -15.22
CA VAL A 226 5.26 -3.88 -15.07
C VAL A 226 6.13 -2.87 -15.82
N GLY A 227 7.46 -3.04 -15.79
CA GLY A 227 8.38 -2.22 -16.57
C GLY A 227 8.11 -2.29 -18.08
N ASP A 228 7.82 -3.48 -18.60
CA ASP A 228 7.45 -3.67 -20.00
C ASP A 228 6.07 -3.04 -20.31
N LEU A 229 5.08 -3.19 -19.42
CA LEU A 229 3.76 -2.55 -19.53
C LEU A 229 3.87 -1.01 -19.51
N PHE A 230 4.70 -0.48 -18.62
CA PHE A 230 4.98 0.95 -18.55
C PHE A 230 5.67 1.44 -19.83
N THR A 231 6.56 0.65 -20.40
CA THR A 231 7.20 0.93 -21.70
C THR A 231 6.17 1.01 -22.83
N LEU A 232 5.17 0.11 -22.84
CA LEU A 232 4.03 0.17 -23.76
C LEU A 232 3.26 1.48 -23.61
N CYS A 233 2.96 1.89 -22.38
CA CYS A 233 2.34 3.17 -22.08
C CYS A 233 3.18 4.35 -22.61
N CYS A 234 4.49 4.38 -22.36
CA CYS A 234 5.38 5.43 -22.85
C CYS A 234 5.40 5.52 -24.38
N ALA A 235 5.50 4.39 -25.07
CA ALA A 235 5.51 4.32 -26.53
C ALA A 235 4.18 4.82 -27.14
N LEU A 236 3.05 4.41 -26.56
CA LEU A 236 1.73 4.85 -27.01
C LEU A 236 1.45 6.31 -26.66
N ALA A 237 1.91 6.79 -25.50
CA ALA A 237 1.74 8.17 -25.08
C ALA A 237 2.42 9.15 -26.06
N ASN A 238 3.66 8.85 -26.46
CA ASN A 238 4.48 9.69 -27.32
C ASN A 238 5.07 8.92 -28.52
N PRO A 239 4.50 9.06 -29.73
CA PRO A 239 5.04 8.44 -30.95
C PRO A 239 6.49 8.84 -31.30
N ALA A 240 6.99 9.96 -30.76
CA ALA A 240 8.35 10.43 -30.98
C ALA A 240 9.38 9.84 -29.99
N ASP A 241 8.95 9.13 -28.94
CA ASP A 241 9.84 8.52 -27.96
C ASP A 241 10.51 7.26 -28.52
N ARG A 242 11.59 7.45 -29.29
CA ARG A 242 12.32 6.33 -29.91
C ARG A 242 12.86 5.34 -28.88
N LEU A 243 13.19 5.77 -27.67
CA LEU A 243 13.73 4.88 -26.65
C LEU A 243 12.65 3.91 -26.17
N ALA A 244 11.46 4.42 -25.83
CA ALA A 244 10.33 3.60 -25.43
C ALA A 244 9.92 2.61 -26.53
N TRP A 245 9.89 3.04 -27.79
CA TRP A 245 9.60 2.16 -28.94
C TRP A 245 10.67 1.07 -29.14
N MET A 246 11.95 1.39 -28.99
CA MET A 246 13.04 0.40 -29.07
C MET A 246 12.97 -0.60 -27.92
N ALA A 247 12.67 -0.14 -26.71
CA ALA A 247 12.49 -0.99 -25.53
C ALA A 247 11.28 -1.92 -25.71
N LEU A 248 10.15 -1.41 -26.22
CA LEU A 248 8.97 -2.20 -26.55
C LEU A 248 9.28 -3.33 -27.55
N LEU A 249 10.07 -3.06 -28.59
CA LEU A 249 10.49 -4.09 -29.56
C LEU A 249 11.42 -5.14 -28.95
N ARG A 250 12.12 -4.79 -27.87
CA ARG A 250 13.01 -5.71 -27.16
C ARG A 250 12.28 -6.51 -26.05
N ALA A 251 11.15 -6.01 -25.57
CA ALA A 251 10.34 -6.62 -24.51
C ALA A 251 9.98 -8.09 -24.86
N PRO A 252 9.76 -8.96 -23.86
CA PRO A 252 9.66 -10.41 -24.05
C PRO A 252 8.58 -10.86 -25.05
N TRP A 253 7.48 -10.12 -25.17
CA TRP A 253 6.41 -10.41 -26.15
C TRP A 253 6.84 -10.19 -27.61
N CYS A 254 7.83 -9.34 -27.88
CA CYS A 254 8.40 -9.15 -29.21
C CYS A 254 9.73 -9.87 -29.36
N GLY A 255 10.66 -9.65 -28.43
CA GLY A 255 11.95 -10.34 -28.38
C GLY A 255 12.87 -10.05 -29.57
N LEU A 256 12.78 -8.86 -30.19
CA LEU A 256 13.59 -8.52 -31.35
C LEU A 256 15.08 -8.48 -30.98
N GLN A 257 15.92 -9.12 -31.79
CA GLN A 257 17.36 -9.20 -31.54
C GLN A 257 18.07 -7.88 -31.83
N LEU A 258 19.23 -7.68 -31.20
CA LEU A 258 20.02 -6.44 -31.33
C LEU A 258 20.40 -6.12 -32.78
N ALA A 259 20.68 -7.13 -33.61
CA ALA A 259 21.03 -6.93 -35.01
C ALA A 259 19.87 -6.29 -35.80
N ASP A 260 18.64 -6.74 -35.58
CA ASP A 260 17.45 -6.18 -36.24
C ASP A 260 17.07 -4.82 -35.64
N LEU A 261 17.16 -4.65 -34.32
CA LEU A 261 16.97 -3.35 -33.66
C LEU A 261 17.93 -2.29 -34.20
N HIS A 262 19.20 -2.66 -34.44
CA HIS A 262 20.18 -1.75 -35.01
C HIS A 262 19.79 -1.30 -36.43
N ARG A 263 19.27 -2.22 -37.27
CA ARG A 263 18.76 -1.89 -38.62
C ARG A 263 17.59 -0.91 -38.54
N ILE A 264 16.63 -1.16 -37.64
CA ILE A 264 15.50 -0.24 -37.40
C ILE A 264 15.97 1.13 -36.91
N ALA A 265 16.96 1.17 -36.01
CA ALA A 265 17.53 2.42 -35.51
C ALA A 265 18.17 3.26 -36.63
N GLN A 266 18.86 2.62 -37.57
CA GLN A 266 19.49 3.27 -38.72
C GLN A 266 18.50 3.72 -39.80
N TRP A 267 17.41 2.99 -40.02
CA TRP A 267 16.44 3.29 -41.08
C TRP A 267 15.78 4.68 -40.92
N GLY A 268 15.51 5.09 -39.68
CA GLY A 268 14.94 6.42 -39.36
C GLY A 268 15.94 7.58 -39.37
N ALA A 269 17.05 7.48 -40.09
CA ALA A 269 18.06 8.55 -40.21
C ALA A 269 17.75 9.57 -41.32
N ALA A 270 16.95 9.20 -42.33
CA ALA A 270 16.53 10.10 -43.42
C ALA A 270 15.15 9.68 -44.00
N PRO A 271 14.09 10.51 -43.86
CA PRO A 271 14.05 11.79 -43.14
C PRO A 271 14.25 11.58 -41.62
N ARG A 272 14.96 12.51 -40.98
CA ARG A 272 15.11 12.49 -39.51
C ARG A 272 13.73 12.60 -38.87
N TYR A 273 13.54 11.88 -37.77
CA TYR A 273 12.33 11.90 -36.93
C TYR A 273 11.09 11.15 -37.47
N THR A 274 11.25 10.21 -38.40
CA THR A 274 10.15 9.27 -38.71
C THR A 274 9.75 8.48 -37.46
N PRO A 275 8.48 8.54 -37.01
CA PRO A 275 8.00 7.72 -35.91
C PRO A 275 8.22 6.24 -36.20
N LEU A 276 8.68 5.48 -35.21
CA LEU A 276 9.05 4.08 -35.44
C LEU A 276 7.86 3.22 -35.88
N LEU A 277 6.64 3.57 -35.43
CA LEU A 277 5.43 2.93 -35.92
C LEU A 277 5.27 3.03 -37.45
N GLN A 278 5.56 4.21 -38.02
CA GLN A 278 5.53 4.42 -39.47
C GLN A 278 6.70 3.71 -40.16
N ALA A 279 7.89 3.74 -39.56
CA ALA A 279 9.06 3.06 -40.12
C ALA A 279 8.83 1.54 -40.23
N MET A 280 8.18 0.92 -39.25
CA MET A 280 7.82 -0.51 -39.26
C MET A 280 6.80 -0.90 -40.35
N ALA A 281 6.11 0.07 -40.94
CA ALA A 281 5.24 -0.15 -42.10
C ALA A 281 6.01 -0.16 -43.44
N ASP A 282 7.25 0.33 -43.46
CA ASP A 282 8.07 0.42 -44.66
C ASP A 282 8.54 -0.97 -45.12
N GLU A 283 8.20 -1.33 -46.35
CA GLU A 283 8.54 -2.64 -46.91
C GLU A 283 10.06 -2.80 -47.13
N GLY A 284 10.78 -1.71 -47.42
CA GLY A 284 12.23 -1.70 -47.52
C GLY A 284 12.89 -2.03 -46.19
N LEU A 285 12.37 -1.46 -45.09
CA LEU A 285 12.83 -1.82 -43.74
C LEU A 285 12.58 -3.31 -43.48
N ARG A 286 11.35 -3.80 -43.72
CA ARG A 286 10.99 -5.21 -43.47
C ARG A 286 11.85 -6.19 -44.24
N GLN A 287 12.18 -5.88 -45.50
CA GLN A 287 13.08 -6.69 -46.32
C GLN A 287 14.54 -6.64 -45.82
N SER A 288 14.93 -5.55 -45.18
CA SER A 288 16.25 -5.44 -44.57
C SER A 288 16.36 -6.21 -43.25
N LEU A 289 15.28 -6.69 -42.62
CA LEU A 289 15.35 -7.45 -41.37
C LEU A 289 15.64 -8.94 -41.61
N SER A 290 16.04 -9.65 -40.56
CA SER A 290 16.05 -11.11 -40.58
C SER A 290 14.63 -11.67 -40.82
N SER A 291 14.51 -12.92 -41.29
CA SER A 291 13.20 -13.56 -41.48
C SER A 291 12.42 -13.69 -40.17
N ASP A 292 13.12 -13.86 -39.04
CA ASP A 292 12.53 -13.87 -37.71
C ASP A 292 12.09 -12.47 -37.27
N GLY A 293 12.97 -11.48 -37.42
CA GLY A 293 12.70 -10.09 -37.07
C GLY A 293 11.54 -9.50 -37.87
N ARG A 294 11.46 -9.83 -39.17
CA ARG A 294 10.33 -9.45 -40.04
C ARG A 294 9.00 -9.98 -39.50
N ARG A 295 8.91 -11.27 -39.18
CA ARG A 295 7.67 -11.88 -38.63
C ARG A 295 7.24 -11.22 -37.32
N ARG A 296 8.20 -10.96 -36.43
CA ARG A 296 7.93 -10.31 -35.12
C ARG A 296 7.44 -8.87 -35.30
N VAL A 297 8.10 -8.09 -36.16
CA VAL A 297 7.71 -6.71 -36.45
C VAL A 297 6.33 -6.66 -37.13
N GLU A 298 6.05 -7.55 -38.08
CA GLU A 298 4.74 -7.61 -38.74
C GLU A 298 3.61 -7.93 -37.76
N ALA A 299 3.80 -8.91 -36.87
CA ALA A 299 2.81 -9.27 -35.85
C ALA A 299 2.55 -8.11 -34.87
N LEU A 300 3.62 -7.52 -34.32
CA LEU A 300 3.52 -6.44 -33.34
C LEU A 300 2.99 -5.14 -33.97
N HIS A 301 3.38 -4.82 -35.21
CA HIS A 301 2.91 -3.62 -35.91
C HIS A 301 1.39 -3.60 -36.06
N GLY A 302 0.76 -4.75 -36.38
CA GLY A 302 -0.69 -4.85 -36.50
C GLY A 302 -1.41 -4.46 -35.21
N VAL A 303 -0.92 -4.95 -34.06
CA VAL A 303 -1.49 -4.65 -32.74
C VAL A 303 -1.31 -3.18 -32.37
N LEU A 304 -0.16 -2.59 -32.66
CA LEU A 304 0.11 -1.19 -32.35
C LEU A 304 -0.68 -0.21 -33.21
N VAL A 305 -0.90 -0.52 -34.49
CA VAL A 305 -1.78 0.26 -35.35
C VAL A 305 -3.22 0.20 -34.83
N TRP A 306 -3.67 -0.99 -34.42
CA TRP A 306 -4.97 -1.15 -33.76
C TRP A 306 -5.03 -0.30 -32.48
N ALA A 307 -4.00 -0.33 -31.63
CA ALA A 307 -3.97 0.42 -30.39
C ALA A 307 -4.06 1.93 -30.65
N GLN A 308 -3.32 2.47 -31.62
CA GLN A 308 -3.41 3.89 -32.00
C GLN A 308 -4.81 4.28 -32.49
N GLN A 309 -5.49 3.42 -33.25
CA GLN A 309 -6.87 3.68 -33.71
C GLN A 309 -7.91 3.66 -32.58
N LYS A 310 -7.58 3.08 -31.42
CA LYS A 310 -8.48 2.91 -30.28
C LYS A 310 -8.24 3.89 -29.12
N ARG A 311 -7.20 4.71 -29.18
CA ARG A 311 -6.80 5.66 -28.11
C ARG A 311 -7.96 6.49 -27.56
N ASP A 312 -8.83 6.99 -28.44
CA ASP A 312 -9.97 7.84 -28.05
C ASP A 312 -11.33 7.10 -28.18
N ARG A 313 -11.31 5.77 -28.24
CA ARG A 313 -12.52 4.93 -28.42
C ARG A 313 -12.74 3.92 -27.31
N LEU A 314 -11.77 3.74 -26.42
CA LEU A 314 -11.82 2.84 -25.27
C LEU A 314 -11.37 3.63 -24.03
N GLY A 315 -11.83 3.20 -22.86
CA GLY A 315 -11.28 3.71 -21.60
C GLY A 315 -9.81 3.33 -21.45
N LEU A 316 -9.05 4.12 -20.68
CA LEU A 316 -7.60 4.02 -20.58
C LEU A 316 -7.11 2.62 -20.18
N ARG A 317 -7.73 2.04 -19.15
CA ARG A 317 -7.43 0.67 -18.72
C ARG A 317 -7.67 -0.32 -19.86
N ALA A 318 -8.88 -0.34 -20.42
CA ALA A 318 -9.28 -1.28 -21.46
C ALA A 318 -8.42 -1.14 -22.73
N TRP A 319 -8.04 0.08 -23.09
CA TRP A 319 -7.18 0.36 -24.22
C TRP A 319 -5.81 -0.32 -24.08
N ILE A 320 -5.12 -0.09 -22.96
CA ILE A 320 -3.79 -0.65 -22.71
C ILE A 320 -3.87 -2.15 -22.47
N GLU A 321 -4.82 -2.62 -21.67
CA GLU A 321 -5.04 -4.03 -21.38
C GLU A 321 -5.27 -4.84 -22.66
N CYS A 322 -6.16 -4.38 -23.55
CA CYS A 322 -6.42 -5.08 -24.82
C CYS A 322 -5.22 -5.06 -25.77
N ALA A 323 -4.39 -4.00 -25.75
CA ALA A 323 -3.16 -3.97 -26.53
C ALA A 323 -2.15 -4.99 -25.99
N TRP A 324 -1.96 -5.04 -24.66
CA TRP A 324 -1.09 -6.00 -23.99
C TRP A 324 -1.52 -7.46 -24.20
N LEU A 325 -2.83 -7.75 -24.08
CA LEU A 325 -3.38 -9.08 -24.36
C LEU A 325 -3.12 -9.52 -25.81
N GLN A 326 -3.33 -8.64 -26.80
CA GLN A 326 -3.09 -8.95 -28.21
C GLN A 326 -1.60 -9.14 -28.54
N LEU A 327 -0.70 -8.50 -27.79
CA LEU A 327 0.74 -8.74 -27.89
C LEU A 327 1.15 -10.10 -27.29
N GLY A 328 0.25 -10.80 -26.59
CA GLY A 328 0.57 -12.02 -25.85
C GLY A 328 1.27 -11.75 -24.52
N GLY A 329 1.05 -10.56 -23.95
CA GLY A 329 1.67 -10.09 -22.72
C GLY A 329 1.59 -11.04 -21.52
N PRO A 330 0.42 -11.60 -21.16
CA PRO A 330 0.32 -12.52 -20.03
C PRO A 330 1.20 -13.78 -20.16
N ALA A 331 1.50 -14.22 -21.38
CA ALA A 331 2.35 -15.37 -21.61
C ALA A 331 3.84 -15.10 -21.29
N THR A 332 4.22 -13.85 -21.02
CA THR A 332 5.58 -13.48 -20.61
C THR A 332 5.76 -13.52 -19.10
N ALA A 333 4.69 -13.67 -18.32
CA ALA A 333 4.77 -13.84 -16.87
C ALA A 333 5.32 -15.24 -16.53
N THR A 334 6.26 -15.28 -15.60
CA THR A 334 6.89 -16.50 -15.08
C THR A 334 6.19 -17.02 -13.82
N THR A 335 5.50 -16.14 -13.09
CA THR A 335 4.77 -16.47 -11.85
C THR A 335 3.38 -15.84 -11.85
N GLU A 336 2.48 -16.40 -11.04
CA GLU A 336 1.13 -15.84 -10.83
C GLU A 336 1.18 -14.49 -10.10
N ALA A 337 2.20 -14.26 -9.27
CA ALA A 337 2.43 -12.98 -8.60
C ALA A 337 2.67 -11.83 -9.60
N GLU A 338 3.45 -12.07 -10.65
CA GLU A 338 3.69 -11.07 -11.71
C GLU A 338 2.39 -10.67 -12.43
N LEU A 339 1.46 -11.62 -12.63
CA LEU A 339 0.14 -11.30 -13.18
C LEU A 339 -0.68 -10.43 -12.21
N GLY A 340 -0.56 -10.67 -10.91
CA GLY A 340 -1.12 -9.79 -9.87
C GLY A 340 -0.54 -8.37 -9.92
N ASP A 341 0.76 -8.24 -10.13
CA ASP A 341 1.42 -6.93 -10.29
C ASP A 341 0.93 -6.19 -11.55
N ALA A 342 0.74 -6.91 -12.65
CA ALA A 342 0.16 -6.35 -13.87
C ALA A 342 -1.28 -5.85 -13.64
N GLU A 343 -2.10 -6.59 -12.88
CA GLU A 343 -3.44 -6.13 -12.51
C GLU A 343 -3.40 -4.86 -11.64
N SER A 344 -2.49 -4.78 -10.66
CA SER A 344 -2.26 -3.55 -9.87
C SER A 344 -1.86 -2.37 -10.76
N PHE A 345 -1.02 -2.59 -11.78
CA PHE A 345 -0.69 -1.58 -12.78
C PHE A 345 -1.91 -1.12 -13.61
N LEU A 346 -2.75 -2.05 -14.06
CA LEU A 346 -3.96 -1.74 -14.82
C LEU A 346 -4.99 -0.96 -13.98
N GLN A 347 -5.05 -1.21 -12.66
CA GLN A 347 -5.87 -0.42 -11.74
C GLN A 347 -5.35 1.01 -11.57
N LEU A 348 -4.03 1.24 -11.64
CA LEU A 348 -3.47 2.60 -11.67
C LEU A 348 -3.90 3.39 -12.91
N LEU A 349 -4.00 2.73 -14.06
CA LEU A 349 -4.52 3.36 -15.28
C LEU A 349 -6.00 3.74 -15.13
N GLU A 350 -6.80 2.88 -14.52
CA GLU A 350 -8.20 3.18 -14.21
C GLU A 350 -8.32 4.35 -13.23
N GLN A 351 -7.43 4.44 -12.22
CA GLN A 351 -7.37 5.57 -11.32
C GLN A 351 -6.99 6.88 -12.05
N ALA A 352 -5.98 6.85 -12.92
CA ALA A 352 -5.57 8.02 -13.70
C ALA A 352 -6.71 8.57 -14.57
N GLU A 353 -7.50 7.67 -15.16
CA GLU A 353 -8.69 8.05 -15.93
C GLU A 353 -9.78 8.68 -15.06
N ARG A 354 -10.06 8.12 -13.88
CA ARG A 354 -11.01 8.70 -12.91
C ARG A 354 -10.56 10.06 -12.38
N GLU A 355 -9.25 10.27 -12.26
CA GLU A 355 -8.65 11.56 -11.88
C GLU A 355 -8.60 12.57 -13.06
N GLY A 356 -9.00 12.17 -14.27
CA GLY A 356 -9.03 13.03 -15.45
C GLY A 356 -7.66 13.34 -16.05
N LEU A 357 -6.63 12.56 -15.69
CA LEU A 357 -5.25 12.76 -16.14
C LEU A 357 -5.00 12.19 -17.53
N GLY A 358 -5.77 11.15 -17.90
CA GLY A 358 -5.51 10.36 -19.11
C GLY A 358 -4.19 9.58 -19.01
N LEU A 359 -3.56 9.29 -20.15
CA LEU A 359 -2.26 8.59 -20.18
C LEU A 359 -1.10 9.56 -19.87
N ASP A 360 -0.89 9.83 -18.58
CA ASP A 360 0.25 10.61 -18.07
C ASP A 360 1.37 9.70 -17.56
N THR A 361 2.46 9.63 -18.31
CA THR A 361 3.61 8.77 -18.00
C THR A 361 4.43 9.25 -16.80
N GLN A 362 4.45 10.54 -16.51
CA GLN A 362 5.16 11.08 -15.35
C GLN A 362 4.40 10.80 -14.06
N TRP A 363 3.07 10.95 -14.09
CA TRP A 363 2.20 10.56 -12.99
C TRP A 363 2.32 9.05 -12.72
N LEU A 364 2.26 8.23 -13.78
CA LEU A 364 2.42 6.79 -13.66
C LEU A 364 3.75 6.43 -13.03
N ALA A 365 4.88 6.94 -13.54
CA ALA A 365 6.20 6.68 -12.98
C ALA A 365 6.28 6.96 -11.47
N ARG A 366 5.78 8.13 -11.03
CA ARG A 366 5.74 8.50 -9.60
C ARG A 366 4.86 7.58 -8.77
N ARG A 367 3.74 7.10 -9.33
CA ARG A 367 2.83 6.18 -8.64
C ARG A 367 3.40 4.77 -8.55
N LEU A 368 4.12 4.30 -9.56
CA LEU A 368 4.78 3.00 -9.53
C LEU A 368 5.83 2.91 -8.43
N GLU A 369 6.57 4.00 -8.17
CA GLU A 369 7.50 4.09 -7.04
C GLU A 369 6.82 4.05 -5.67
N GLN A 370 5.52 4.38 -5.62
CA GLN A 370 4.72 4.44 -4.39
C GLN A 370 3.81 3.23 -4.19
N GLN A 371 3.64 2.41 -5.21
CA GLN A 371 2.85 1.17 -5.22
C GLN A 371 3.79 -0.02 -5.08
N PHE A 372 3.27 -1.13 -4.57
CA PHE A 372 4.11 -2.26 -4.19
C PHE A 372 3.70 -3.54 -4.90
N MET A 373 4.66 -4.44 -5.11
CA MET A 373 4.46 -5.79 -5.61
C MET A 373 3.79 -6.66 -4.56
N ASN A 374 2.99 -7.62 -5.02
CA ASN A 374 2.50 -8.69 -4.16
C ASN A 374 3.62 -9.73 -3.98
N ALA A 375 4.51 -9.48 -3.01
CA ALA A 375 5.62 -10.40 -2.73
C ALA A 375 5.23 -11.44 -1.66
N GLY A 376 5.32 -12.72 -2.02
CA GLY A 376 5.25 -13.85 -1.09
C GLY A 376 4.12 -14.84 -1.35
N GLU A 377 4.11 -15.90 -0.55
CA GLU A 377 3.07 -16.93 -0.65
C GLU A 377 1.90 -16.58 0.28
N PRO A 378 0.67 -16.39 -0.25
CA PRO A 378 -0.51 -16.17 0.57
C PRO A 378 -0.69 -17.32 1.57
N GLY A 379 -0.69 -17.02 2.87
CA GLY A 379 -0.78 -18.02 3.93
C GLY A 379 0.58 -18.53 4.45
N ALA A 380 1.70 -17.95 4.01
CA ALA A 380 3.00 -18.23 4.60
C ALA A 380 3.02 -17.94 6.12
N ARG A 381 3.78 -18.78 6.84
CA ARG A 381 3.89 -18.71 8.32
C ARG A 381 4.65 -17.49 8.81
N VAL A 382 5.58 -16.99 8.00
CA VAL A 382 6.41 -15.83 8.31
C VAL A 382 5.79 -14.60 7.67
N GLN A 383 5.39 -13.63 8.48
CA GLN A 383 4.83 -12.36 8.06
C GLN A 383 5.87 -11.27 8.28
N VAL A 384 6.23 -10.53 7.24
CA VAL A 384 7.21 -9.44 7.32
C VAL A 384 6.48 -8.12 7.09
N MET A 385 6.58 -7.20 8.06
CA MET A 385 5.82 -5.95 8.06
C MET A 385 6.56 -4.83 8.81
N THR A 386 6.14 -3.58 8.58
CA THR A 386 6.73 -2.38 9.19
C THR A 386 5.99 -1.87 10.41
#